data_AF-H3HDA5-F1
#
_entry.id   AF-H3HDA5-F1
#
_cell.length_a   1.000
_cell.length_b   1.000
_cell.length_c   1.000
_cell.angle_alpha   90.00
_cell.angle_beta   90.00
_cell.angle_gamma   90.00
#
_symmetry.space_group_name_H-M   'P 1'
#
loop_
_entity.id
_entity.type
_entity.pdbx_description
1 polymer ?
#
loop_
_entity_poly.entity_id
_entity_poly.type
_entity_poly.pdbx_seq_one_letter_code
_entity_poly.pdbx_strand_id
1 'polypeptide(L)'
;MEGTDTYSSEPEPPSPSTASSACALVPFSFRNPFHDALQDATRWFPIAGKRIRIDQAWQGDGRGGTALGFGASVYDAAIALSLYLAAHRDLVKGNRVVELGCGPGLVGVVAAHLEPKSVVITDGDPASVELTQRNIKANDISGGVCTAEEYLWGDLEHRLVPKANGADI
;
A
#
# COMPACT_ATOMS: atom_id res chain seq x y z
N MET A 1 48.38 -73.35 -0.24
CA MET A 1 47.64 -72.51 -1.20
C MET A 1 46.22 -72.44 -0.67
N GLU A 2 46.00 -71.67 0.40
CA GLU A 2 45.72 -70.22 0.41
C GLU A 2 44.48 -69.84 -0.41
N GLY A 3 43.52 -69.24 0.29
CA GLY A 3 42.25 -68.73 -0.22
C GLY A 3 41.42 -68.17 0.94
N THR A 4 41.82 -67.00 1.40
CA THR A 4 41.22 -66.15 2.45
C THR A 4 39.92 -65.49 2.00
N ASP A 5 39.02 -65.20 2.96
CA ASP A 5 38.25 -63.95 3.19
C ASP A 5 37.54 -63.27 1.99
N THR A 6 36.31 -62.75 2.05
CA THR A 6 35.49 -62.16 3.12
C THR A 6 34.08 -61.97 2.55
N TYR A 7 33.02 -62.21 3.34
CA TYR A 7 31.65 -61.88 2.96
C TYR A 7 31.39 -60.41 3.32
N SER A 8 31.52 -59.49 2.35
CA SER A 8 31.09 -58.09 2.51
C SER A 8 29.57 -58.02 2.40
N SER A 9 28.89 -57.81 3.54
CA SER A 9 27.49 -57.38 3.53
C SER A 9 27.44 -55.85 3.35
N GLU A 10 27.11 -55.39 2.15
CA GLU A 10 26.74 -53.99 1.93
C GLU A 10 25.41 -53.70 2.64
N PRO A 11 25.25 -52.52 3.29
CA PRO A 11 23.97 -52.14 3.85
C PRO A 11 22.97 -51.80 2.73
N GLU A 12 21.74 -52.34 2.84
CA GLU A 12 20.65 -51.99 1.94
C GLU A 12 20.41 -50.47 1.93
N PRO A 13 20.13 -49.87 0.75
CA PRO A 13 19.80 -48.46 0.67
C PRO A 13 18.48 -48.19 1.44
N PRO A 14 18.38 -47.06 2.16
CA PRO A 14 17.16 -46.72 2.87
C PRO A 14 15.99 -46.61 1.89
N SER A 15 14.91 -47.31 2.19
CA SER A 15 13.64 -47.19 1.48
C SER A 15 13.22 -45.73 1.41
N PRO A 16 12.75 -45.21 0.25
CA PRO A 16 12.38 -43.82 0.10
C PRO A 16 11.31 -43.47 1.13
N SER A 17 11.63 -42.58 2.05
CA SER A 17 10.65 -42.07 2.99
C SER A 17 9.63 -41.28 2.20
N THR A 18 8.39 -41.77 2.17
CA THR A 18 7.25 -41.00 1.68
C THR A 18 6.98 -39.91 2.71
N ALA A 19 7.75 -38.83 2.65
CA ALA A 19 7.44 -37.61 3.36
C ALA A 19 6.12 -37.08 2.79
N SER A 20 5.01 -37.40 3.47
CA SER A 20 3.71 -36.82 3.19
C SER A 20 3.83 -35.31 3.39
N SER A 21 3.91 -34.55 2.29
CA SER A 21 3.82 -33.10 2.35
C SER A 21 2.43 -32.74 2.88
N ALA A 22 2.34 -32.39 4.16
CA ALA A 22 1.10 -31.93 4.74
C ALA A 22 0.77 -30.55 4.17
N CYS A 23 -0.25 -30.47 3.32
CA CYS A 23 -0.80 -29.22 2.84
C CYS A 23 -1.96 -28.84 3.76
N ALA A 24 -1.86 -27.72 4.47
CA ALA A 24 -2.96 -27.17 5.25
C ALA A 24 -3.66 -26.09 4.41
N LEU A 25 -4.98 -26.21 4.26
CA LEU A 25 -5.80 -25.15 3.68
C LEU A 25 -6.04 -24.10 4.77
N VAL A 26 -5.22 -23.06 4.77
CA VAL A 26 -5.34 -21.95 5.73
C VAL A 26 -6.32 -20.93 5.16
N PRO A 27 -7.42 -20.59 5.86
CA PRO A 27 -8.29 -19.50 5.44
C PRO A 27 -7.47 -18.22 5.31
N PHE A 28 -7.36 -17.70 4.08
CA PHE A 28 -6.66 -16.45 3.86
C PHE A 28 -7.43 -15.31 4.54
N SER A 29 -6.71 -14.54 5.34
CA SER A 29 -7.21 -13.33 5.98
C SER A 29 -6.09 -12.30 5.91
N PHE A 30 -6.44 -11.06 5.54
CA PHE A 30 -5.52 -9.91 5.63
C PHE A 30 -5.04 -9.63 7.07
N ARG A 31 -5.62 -10.31 8.08
CA ARG A 31 -5.21 -10.24 9.49
C ARG A 31 -4.31 -11.41 9.92
N ASN A 32 -3.85 -12.24 8.99
CA ASN A 32 -2.89 -13.28 9.28
C ASN A 32 -1.54 -12.62 9.68
N PRO A 33 -0.99 -12.86 10.88
CA PRO A 33 0.27 -12.24 11.31
C PRO A 33 1.48 -12.68 10.47
N PHE A 34 1.33 -13.70 9.63
CA PHE A 34 2.36 -14.17 8.69
C PHE A 34 2.21 -13.60 7.28
N HIS A 35 1.17 -12.78 7.02
CA HIS A 35 0.95 -12.15 5.73
C HIS A 35 1.60 -10.77 5.68
N ASP A 36 2.55 -10.58 4.77
CA ASP A 36 3.13 -9.27 4.51
C ASP A 36 2.26 -8.48 3.52
N ALA A 37 1.26 -7.78 4.06
CA ALA A 37 0.32 -6.98 3.27
C ALA A 37 0.99 -5.81 2.53
N LEU A 38 2.22 -5.42 2.89
CA LEU A 38 2.94 -4.36 2.19
C LEU A 38 3.37 -4.81 0.78
N GLN A 39 3.54 -6.12 0.58
CA GLN A 39 3.97 -6.71 -0.70
C GLN A 39 2.81 -7.07 -1.63
N ASP A 40 1.56 -7.00 -1.15
CA ASP A 40 0.39 -7.26 -2.00
C ASP A 40 0.37 -6.31 -3.20
N ALA A 41 0.19 -6.80 -4.42
CA ALA A 41 0.09 -5.91 -5.58
C ALA A 41 -1.16 -5.00 -5.53
N THR A 42 -2.25 -5.50 -4.92
CA THR A 42 -3.51 -4.77 -4.75
C THR A 42 -4.14 -5.13 -3.41
N ARG A 43 -4.66 -4.12 -2.71
CA ARG A 43 -5.44 -4.27 -1.49
C ARG A 43 -6.85 -3.73 -1.66
N TRP A 44 -7.78 -4.30 -0.89
CA TRP A 44 -9.19 -3.92 -0.88
C TRP A 44 -9.64 -3.54 0.52
N PHE A 45 -10.29 -2.39 0.65
CA PHE A 45 -10.73 -1.85 1.95
C PHE A 45 -12.24 -1.58 1.92
N PRO A 46 -13.04 -2.23 2.78
CA PRO A 46 -14.47 -1.96 2.90
C PRO A 46 -14.71 -0.73 3.80
N ILE A 47 -14.39 0.47 3.30
CA ILE A 47 -14.44 1.74 4.06
C ILE A 47 -15.47 2.68 3.43
N ALA A 48 -16.13 3.50 4.25
CA ALA A 48 -17.13 4.49 3.82
C ALA A 48 -18.35 3.92 3.07
N GLY A 49 -18.64 2.62 3.21
CA GLY A 49 -19.70 1.94 2.45
C GLY A 49 -19.30 1.63 1.00
N LYS A 50 -18.00 1.71 0.69
CA LYS A 50 -17.41 1.41 -0.60
C LYS A 50 -16.41 0.26 -0.45
N ARG A 51 -16.13 -0.40 -1.57
CA ARG A 51 -15.03 -1.38 -1.67
C ARG A 51 -13.86 -0.68 -2.36
N ILE A 52 -13.02 -0.02 -1.58
CA ILE A 52 -11.91 0.79 -2.08
C ILE A 52 -10.79 -0.14 -2.56
N ARG A 53 -10.35 0.04 -3.80
CA ARG A 53 -9.20 -0.66 -4.40
C ARG A 53 -7.96 0.23 -4.32
N ILE A 54 -6.86 -0.30 -3.81
CA ILE A 54 -5.57 0.39 -3.84
C ILE A 54 -4.53 -0.56 -4.43
N ASP A 55 -4.04 -0.23 -5.62
CA ASP A 55 -2.85 -0.86 -6.19
C ASP A 55 -1.61 -0.31 -5.47
N GLN A 56 -0.66 -1.20 -5.19
CA GLN A 56 0.62 -0.93 -4.54
C GLN A 56 1.75 -1.22 -5.55
N ALA A 57 2.91 -0.60 -5.34
CA ALA A 57 4.08 -0.77 -6.21
C ALA A 57 5.34 -1.14 -5.42
N TRP A 58 5.17 -1.95 -4.36
CA TRP A 58 6.30 -2.39 -3.54
C TRP A 58 7.37 -3.09 -4.38
N GLN A 59 8.63 -2.81 -4.07
CA GLN A 59 9.79 -3.46 -4.68
C GLN A 59 10.69 -4.06 -3.61
N GLY A 60 11.25 -5.23 -3.90
CA GLY A 60 12.15 -5.97 -3.00
C GLY A 60 13.59 -5.43 -2.96
N ASP A 61 13.81 -4.21 -3.43
CA ASP A 61 15.13 -3.56 -3.49
C ASP A 61 15.55 -2.91 -2.16
N GLY A 62 14.72 -3.05 -1.12
CA GLY A 62 14.92 -2.43 0.20
C GLY A 62 14.56 -0.94 0.26
N ARG A 63 14.01 -0.39 -0.83
CA ARG A 63 13.63 1.02 -0.99
C ARG A 63 12.12 1.18 -1.23
N GLY A 64 11.31 0.23 -0.75
CA GLY A 64 9.87 0.42 -0.61
C GLY A 64 9.11 0.82 -1.87
N GLY A 65 9.68 0.65 -3.08
CA GLY A 65 9.02 0.78 -4.37
C GLY A 65 9.06 2.15 -5.08
N THR A 66 9.68 3.19 -4.52
CA THR A 66 9.69 4.56 -5.10
C THR A 66 11.09 5.15 -5.23
N ALA A 67 11.25 6.26 -5.97
CA ALA A 67 12.55 6.92 -6.10
C ALA A 67 13.04 7.50 -4.76
N LEU A 68 12.11 7.99 -3.92
CA LEU A 68 12.38 8.47 -2.56
C LEU A 68 12.44 7.34 -1.51
N GLY A 69 12.22 6.09 -1.91
CA GLY A 69 12.50 4.92 -1.08
C GLY A 69 11.36 4.42 -0.20
N PHE A 70 10.22 5.12 -0.15
CA PHE A 70 9.05 4.77 0.66
C PHE A 70 7.77 5.27 -0.03
N GLY A 71 6.62 4.69 0.31
CA GLY A 71 5.31 5.19 -0.17
C GLY A 71 4.63 4.36 -1.25
N ALA A 72 5.17 3.21 -1.66
CA ALA A 72 4.48 2.35 -2.62
C ALA A 72 3.44 1.40 -2.00
N SER A 73 3.31 1.37 -0.67
CA SER A 73 2.41 0.48 0.07
C SER A 73 1.55 1.25 1.08
N VAL A 74 0.39 0.69 1.41
CA VAL A 74 -0.54 1.23 2.39
C VAL A 74 -0.07 0.87 3.79
N TYR A 75 0.35 1.87 4.55
CA TYR A 75 0.70 1.73 5.96
C TYR A 75 -0.51 1.73 6.89
N ASP A 76 -0.36 1.11 8.06
CA ASP A 76 -1.44 0.96 9.04
C ASP A 76 -2.03 2.30 9.50
N ALA A 77 -1.21 3.34 9.59
CA ALA A 77 -1.68 4.69 9.91
C ALA A 77 -2.68 5.24 8.87
N ALA A 78 -2.49 4.94 7.58
CA ALA A 78 -3.43 5.32 6.52
C ALA A 78 -4.77 4.59 6.67
N ILE A 79 -4.74 3.31 7.08
CA ILE A 79 -5.95 2.53 7.36
C ILE A 79 -6.70 3.12 8.56
N ALA A 80 -5.99 3.40 9.65
CA ALA A 80 -6.56 3.99 10.85
C ALA A 80 -7.22 5.35 10.58
N LEU A 81 -6.51 6.24 9.86
CA LEU A 81 -7.05 7.55 9.49
C LEU A 81 -8.25 7.44 8.55
N SER A 82 -8.21 6.53 7.58
CA SER A 82 -9.34 6.28 6.67
C SER A 82 -10.59 5.83 7.40
N LEU A 83 -10.45 4.91 8.36
CA LEU A 83 -11.55 4.46 9.21
C LEU A 83 -12.10 5.61 10.08
N TYR A 84 -11.20 6.43 10.63
CA TYR A 84 -11.58 7.59 11.43
C TYR A 84 -12.40 8.61 10.61
N LEU A 85 -11.94 8.97 9.40
CA LEU A 85 -12.67 9.88 8.51
C LEU A 85 -14.03 9.30 8.10
N ALA A 86 -14.10 8.00 7.82
CA ALA A 86 -15.37 7.35 7.48
C ALA A 86 -16.38 7.37 8.62
N ALA A 87 -15.92 7.36 9.88
CA ALA A 87 -16.74 7.51 11.08
C ALA A 87 -17.11 8.97 11.39
N HIS A 88 -16.30 9.94 10.96
CA HIS A 88 -16.46 11.38 11.21
C HIS A 88 -16.55 12.16 9.90
N ARG A 89 -17.56 11.82 9.09
CA ARG A 89 -17.70 12.33 7.71
C ARG A 89 -17.85 13.85 7.63
N ASP A 90 -18.36 14.47 8.69
CA ASP A 90 -18.54 15.91 8.85
C ASP A 90 -17.22 16.69 8.77
N LEU A 91 -16.08 16.06 9.06
CA LEU A 91 -14.77 16.69 8.91
C LEU A 91 -14.41 16.93 7.43
N VAL A 92 -14.95 16.14 6.51
CA VAL A 92 -14.62 16.15 5.09
C VAL A 92 -15.75 16.76 4.25
N LYS A 93 -17.00 16.47 4.61
CA LYS A 93 -18.19 16.84 3.83
C LYS A 93 -18.26 18.34 3.57
N GLY A 94 -18.32 18.72 2.29
CA GLY A 94 -18.37 20.12 1.84
C GLY A 94 -17.07 20.91 1.96
N ASN A 95 -16.00 20.31 2.49
CA ASN A 95 -14.71 20.97 2.68
C ASN A 95 -13.75 20.75 1.51
N ARG A 96 -12.75 21.64 1.39
CA ARG A 96 -11.59 21.42 0.52
C ARG A 96 -10.52 20.73 1.34
N VAL A 97 -10.04 19.58 0.88
CA VAL A 97 -9.09 18.74 1.60
C VAL A 97 -7.78 18.67 0.82
N VAL A 98 -6.66 18.70 1.54
CA VAL A 98 -5.34 18.39 1.01
C VAL A 98 -4.76 17.22 1.81
N GLU A 99 -4.19 16.24 1.12
CA GLU A 99 -3.41 15.15 1.73
C GLU A 99 -1.93 15.35 1.39
N LEU A 100 -1.06 15.26 2.38
CA LEU A 100 0.39 15.39 2.25
C LEU A 100 1.05 14.03 2.48
N GLY A 101 1.91 13.58 1.56
CA GLY A 101 2.63 12.30 1.69
C GLY A 101 1.69 11.11 1.55
N CYS A 102 1.00 11.02 0.42
CA CYS A 102 -0.10 10.09 0.20
C CYS A 102 0.32 8.64 -0.07
N GLY A 103 1.55 8.42 -0.53
CA GLY A 103 1.99 7.12 -1.04
C GLY A 103 1.03 6.57 -2.12
N PRO A 104 0.32 5.44 -1.89
CA PRO A 104 -0.66 4.92 -2.84
C PRO A 104 -2.01 5.65 -2.85
N GLY A 105 -2.23 6.58 -1.91
CA GLY A 105 -3.41 7.47 -1.90
C GLY A 105 -4.66 6.94 -1.19
N LEU A 106 -4.55 5.97 -0.28
CA LEU A 106 -5.73 5.39 0.40
C LEU A 106 -6.59 6.46 1.11
N VAL A 107 -5.96 7.36 1.88
CA VAL A 107 -6.71 8.31 2.72
C VAL A 107 -7.47 9.31 1.86
N GLY A 108 -6.82 9.89 0.86
CA GLY A 108 -7.46 10.85 -0.04
C GLY A 108 -8.53 10.22 -0.93
N VAL A 109 -8.34 8.98 -1.39
CA VAL A 109 -9.38 8.21 -2.09
C VAL A 109 -10.60 7.99 -1.18
N VAL A 110 -10.38 7.63 0.09
CA VAL A 110 -11.47 7.52 1.06
C VAL A 110 -12.15 8.87 1.28
N ALA A 111 -11.38 9.94 1.50
CA ALA A 111 -11.91 11.29 1.68
C ALA A 111 -12.76 11.74 0.48
N ALA A 112 -12.36 11.42 -0.75
CA ALA A 112 -13.10 11.74 -1.96
C ALA A 112 -14.50 11.10 -2.02
N HIS A 113 -14.73 9.98 -1.33
CA HIS A 113 -16.05 9.36 -1.20
C HIS A 113 -16.91 9.93 -0.06
N LEU A 114 -16.40 10.88 0.72
CA LEU A 114 -17.10 11.49 1.85
C LEU A 114 -17.73 12.86 1.51
N GLU A 115 -18.10 13.04 0.24
CA GLU A 115 -18.76 14.25 -0.27
C GLU A 115 -17.97 15.57 0.00
N PRO A 116 -16.64 15.62 -0.24
CA PRO A 116 -15.89 16.86 -0.12
C PRO A 116 -16.30 17.84 -1.22
N LYS A 117 -15.94 19.12 -1.04
CA LYS A 117 -15.95 20.09 -2.15
C LYS A 117 -14.86 19.76 -3.17
N SER A 118 -13.67 19.40 -2.70
CA SER A 118 -12.55 18.92 -3.53
C SER A 118 -11.48 18.27 -2.65
N VAL A 119 -10.71 17.33 -3.20
CA VAL A 119 -9.54 16.72 -2.59
C VAL A 119 -8.34 16.89 -3.51
N VAL A 120 -7.22 17.37 -2.97
CA VAL A 120 -5.94 17.36 -3.67
C VAL A 120 -5.00 16.45 -2.90
N ILE A 121 -4.64 15.34 -3.51
CA ILE A 121 -3.73 14.35 -2.93
C ILE A 121 -2.31 14.66 -3.41
N THR A 122 -1.35 14.71 -2.49
CA THR A 122 0.02 15.09 -2.86
C THR A 122 1.07 14.13 -2.33
N ASP A 123 2.14 13.99 -3.11
CA ASP A 123 3.37 13.34 -2.70
C ASP A 123 4.58 14.05 -3.32
N GLY A 124 5.75 13.93 -2.69
CA GLY A 124 7.00 14.47 -3.24
C GLY A 124 7.62 13.54 -4.29
N ASP A 125 7.18 12.28 -4.35
CA ASP A 125 7.65 11.31 -5.34
C ASP A 125 6.71 11.23 -6.55
N PRO A 126 7.18 11.53 -7.78
CA PRO A 126 6.34 11.48 -8.99
C PRO A 126 5.72 10.10 -9.25
N ALA A 127 6.41 9.01 -8.90
CA ALA A 127 5.88 7.65 -9.10
C ALA A 127 4.70 7.37 -8.17
N SER A 128 4.74 7.88 -6.93
CA SER A 128 3.63 7.82 -5.98
C SER A 128 2.43 8.65 -6.45
N VAL A 129 2.68 9.83 -7.03
CA VAL A 129 1.62 10.64 -7.67
C VAL A 129 0.97 9.88 -8.82
N GLU A 130 1.75 9.28 -9.72
CA GLU A 130 1.22 8.50 -10.85
C GLU A 130 0.43 7.26 -10.37
N LEU A 131 0.94 6.56 -9.36
CA LEU A 131 0.22 5.44 -8.72
C LEU A 131 -1.12 5.90 -8.14
N THR A 132 -1.12 7.01 -7.40
CA THR A 132 -2.32 7.59 -6.81
C THR A 132 -3.32 8.03 -7.89
N GLN A 133 -2.87 8.64 -8.99
CA GLN A 133 -3.75 8.98 -10.11
C GLN A 133 -4.45 7.75 -10.70
N ARG A 134 -3.75 6.61 -10.80
CA ARG A 134 -4.35 5.33 -11.21
C ARG A 134 -5.36 4.83 -10.17
N ASN A 135 -5.04 4.92 -8.89
CA ASN A 135 -5.94 4.52 -7.81
C ASN A 135 -7.21 5.40 -7.72
N ILE A 136 -7.11 6.71 -7.92
CA ILE A 136 -8.28 7.60 -8.02
C ILE A 136 -9.22 7.12 -9.14
N LYS A 137 -8.66 6.85 -10.33
CA LYS A 137 -9.43 6.36 -11.48
C LYS A 137 -10.05 4.98 -11.21
N ALA A 138 -9.31 4.07 -10.57
CA ALA A 138 -9.77 2.73 -10.26
C ALA A 138 -10.93 2.67 -9.24
N ASN A 139 -11.20 3.78 -8.54
CA ASN A 139 -12.33 3.93 -7.61
C ASN A 139 -13.45 4.82 -8.16
N ASP A 140 -13.47 5.06 -9.47
CA ASP A 140 -14.52 5.82 -10.17
C ASP A 140 -14.74 7.25 -9.62
N ILE A 141 -13.66 7.89 -9.14
CA ILE A 141 -13.71 9.26 -8.63
C ILE A 141 -13.46 10.24 -9.78
N SER A 142 -14.35 11.22 -9.93
CA SER A 142 -14.22 12.27 -10.94
C SER A 142 -13.01 13.18 -10.67
N GLY A 143 -12.29 13.56 -11.73
CA GLY A 143 -11.19 14.54 -11.65
C GLY A 143 -11.63 15.94 -11.20
N GLY A 144 -12.93 16.25 -11.25
CA GLY A 144 -13.47 17.48 -10.64
C GLY A 144 -13.59 17.41 -9.11
N VAL A 145 -13.56 16.21 -8.53
CA VAL A 145 -13.66 15.97 -7.08
C VAL A 145 -12.30 15.71 -6.47
N CYS A 146 -11.48 14.87 -7.11
CA CYS A 146 -10.19 14.47 -6.58
C CYS A 146 -9.11 14.49 -7.66
N THR A 147 -7.98 15.11 -7.35
CA THR A 147 -6.78 15.12 -8.20
C THR A 147 -5.56 14.71 -7.39
N ALA A 148 -4.52 14.24 -8.06
CA ALA A 148 -3.21 14.05 -7.45
C ALA A 148 -2.13 14.81 -8.20
N GLU A 149 -1.24 15.46 -7.46
CA GLU A 149 -0.14 16.28 -7.98
C GLU A 149 1.11 16.19 -7.09
N GLU A 150 2.24 16.56 -7.66
CA GLU A 150 3.52 16.57 -6.95
C GLU A 150 3.59 17.74 -5.97
N TYR A 151 3.97 17.46 -4.73
CA TYR A 151 4.33 18.46 -3.73
C TYR A 151 5.43 17.90 -2.84
N LEU A 152 6.66 18.36 -3.08
CA LEU A 152 7.77 18.09 -2.18
C LEU A 152 7.69 19.03 -0.98
N TRP A 153 7.78 18.47 0.22
CA TRP A 153 7.71 19.26 1.45
C TRP A 153 8.76 20.37 1.46
N GLY A 154 8.33 21.57 1.82
CA GLY A 154 9.17 22.76 1.83
C GLY A 154 9.22 23.54 0.51
N ASP A 155 8.55 23.06 -0.54
CA ASP A 155 8.35 23.88 -1.75
C ASP A 155 7.38 25.03 -1.44
N LEU A 156 7.92 26.23 -1.29
CA LEU A 156 7.15 27.45 -1.00
C LEU A 156 6.52 28.07 -2.25
N GLU A 157 6.94 27.65 -3.45
CA GLU A 157 6.42 28.18 -4.71
C GLU A 157 5.21 27.38 -5.23
N HIS A 158 4.90 26.26 -4.59
CA HIS A 158 3.78 25.41 -4.97
C HIS A 158 2.44 26.15 -4.88
N ARG A 159 1.54 25.90 -5.83
CA ARG A 159 0.24 26.59 -5.96
C ARG A 159 -0.70 26.43 -4.75
N LEU A 160 -0.48 25.41 -3.93
CA LEU A 160 -1.26 25.16 -2.70
C LEU A 160 -0.74 25.96 -1.51
N VAL A 161 0.49 26.48 -1.57
CA VAL A 161 1.07 27.29 -0.51
C VAL A 161 0.60 28.73 -0.70
N PRO A 162 -0.04 29.35 0.31
CA PRO A 162 -0.38 30.75 0.26
C PRO A 162 0.90 31.59 0.12
N LYS A 163 0.96 32.44 -0.90
CA LYS A 163 2.06 33.42 -0.97
C LYS A 163 1.89 34.40 0.17
N ALA A 164 2.92 34.54 0.99
CA ALA A 164 2.97 35.63 1.95
C ALA A 164 2.93 36.93 1.13
N ASN A 165 1.81 37.65 1.19
CA ASN A 165 1.81 39.06 0.84
C ASN A 165 2.80 39.69 1.82
N GLY A 166 3.89 40.31 1.34
CA GLY A 166 5.03 40.75 2.14
C GLY A 166 4.68 41.64 3.34
N ALA A 167 4.20 41.03 4.41
CA ALA A 167 3.91 41.60 5.71
C ALA A 167 4.08 40.47 6.73
N ASP A 168 5.12 40.64 7.54
CA ASP A 168 5.34 40.09 8.88
C ASP A 168 5.53 38.57 8.99
N ILE A 169 6.78 38.10 9.08
CA ILE A 169 7.60 38.05 10.32
C ILE A 169 9.08 38.18 9.95
#